data_AF-G4YZG1-F1
#
_entry.id   AF-G4YZG1-F1
#
_cell.length_a   1.000
_cell.length_b   1.000
_cell.length_c   1.000
_cell.angle_alpha   90.00
_cell.angle_beta   90.00
_cell.angle_gamma   90.00
#
_symmetry.space_group_name_H-M   'P 1'
#
loop_
_entity.id
_entity.type
_entity.pdbx_description
1 polymer ?
#
loop_
_entity_poly.entity_id
_entity_poly.type
_entity_poly.pdbx_seq_one_letter_code
_entity_poly.pdbx_strand_id
1 'polypeptide(L)'
;ADGSTALHLAAEKGHAKVVQLLLAGGSNPNAATQRDGSTALHKAAFMNNPEVVWLLLRSGADPQLKDAKGVTAVDQADSEELKRILLATSSERD
;
A
#
# COMPACT_ATOMS: atom_id res chain seq x y z
N ALA A 1 17.01 12.03 4.60
CA ALA A 1 16.28 10.87 4.03
C ALA A 1 14.80 11.24 3.92
N ASP A 2 14.05 10.62 3.01
CA ASP A 2 12.62 10.88 2.78
C ASP A 2 11.68 10.07 3.71
N GLY A 3 12.26 9.22 4.57
CA GLY A 3 11.52 8.32 5.46
C GLY A 3 11.01 7.05 4.78
N SER A 4 11.42 6.77 3.53
CA SER A 4 11.04 5.54 2.84
C SER A 4 11.65 4.31 3.51
N THR A 5 10.81 3.35 3.89
CA THR A 5 11.25 2.04 4.42
C THR A 5 11.50 1.05 3.27
N ALA A 6 12.15 -0.08 3.59
CA ALA A 6 12.31 -1.18 2.64
C ALA A 6 10.97 -1.66 2.05
N LEU A 7 9.89 -1.61 2.83
CA LEU A 7 8.55 -1.99 2.38
C LEU A 7 7.99 -1.04 1.32
N HIS A 8 8.24 0.28 1.44
CA HIS A 8 7.83 1.26 0.42
C HIS A 8 8.51 0.99 -0.92
N LEU A 9 9.83 0.78 -0.89
CA LEU A 9 10.63 0.53 -2.08
C LEU A 9 10.25 -0.81 -2.73
N ALA A 10 10.08 -1.87 -1.95
CA ALA A 10 9.66 -3.17 -2.46
C ALA A 10 8.26 -3.11 -3.09
N ALA A 11 7.34 -2.35 -2.49
CA ALA A 11 6.00 -2.14 -3.03
C ALA A 11 6.01 -1.35 -4.33
N GLU A 12 6.77 -0.26 -4.40
CA GLU A 12 6.95 0.55 -5.62
C GLU A 12 7.58 -0.26 -6.76
N LYS A 13 8.54 -1.14 -6.45
CA LYS A 13 9.17 -1.98 -7.48
C LYS A 13 8.39 -3.26 -7.79
N GLY A 14 7.23 -3.48 -7.16
CA GLY A 14 6.40 -4.67 -7.39
C GLY A 14 7.04 -5.98 -6.91
N HIS A 15 8.01 -5.92 -5.99
CA HIS A 15 8.76 -7.09 -5.52
C HIS A 15 7.97 -7.89 -4.48
N ALA A 16 6.92 -8.58 -4.91
CA ALA A 16 5.97 -9.29 -4.05
C ALA A 16 6.63 -10.22 -3.02
N LYS A 17 7.68 -10.96 -3.42
CA LYS A 17 8.38 -11.86 -2.47
C LYS A 17 9.10 -11.10 -1.36
N VAL A 18 9.70 -9.95 -1.67
CA VAL A 18 10.36 -9.09 -0.69
C VAL A 18 9.33 -8.46 0.23
N VAL A 19 8.22 -7.97 -0.33
CA VAL A 19 7.07 -7.45 0.44
C VAL A 19 6.58 -8.49 1.45
N GLN A 20 6.36 -9.73 1.00
CA GLN A 20 5.93 -10.83 1.87
C GLN A 20 6.92 -11.09 3.02
N LEU A 21 8.22 -11.13 2.73
CA LEU A 21 9.25 -11.35 3.75
C LEU A 21 9.31 -10.20 4.77
N LEU A 22 9.20 -8.96 4.30
CA LEU A 22 9.22 -7.77 5.16
C LEU A 22 8.00 -7.73 6.09
N LEU A 23 6.81 -8.03 5.58
CA LEU A 23 5.58 -8.10 6.37
C LEU A 23 5.62 -9.24 7.40
N ALA A 24 6.11 -10.42 7.00
CA ALA A 24 6.31 -11.54 7.92
C ALA A 24 7.35 -11.22 9.01
N GLY A 25 8.32 -10.36 8.72
CA GLY A 25 9.29 -9.84 9.69
C GLY A 25 8.77 -8.74 10.61
N GLY A 26 7.46 -8.42 10.57
CA GLY A 26 6.85 -7.43 11.45
C GLY A 26 6.99 -5.98 10.97
N SER A 27 7.29 -5.75 9.69
CA SER A 27 7.25 -4.40 9.11
C SER A 27 5.86 -3.82 9.27
N ASN A 28 5.76 -2.57 9.73
CA ASN A 28 4.48 -1.87 9.81
C ASN A 28 3.95 -1.57 8.40
N PRO A 29 2.82 -2.18 7.96
CA PRO A 29 2.24 -1.95 6.63
C PRO A 29 1.70 -0.52 6.45
N ASN A 30 1.38 0.16 7.55
CA ASN A 30 0.82 1.52 7.60
C ASN A 30 1.88 2.58 7.91
N ALA A 31 3.18 2.24 7.86
CA ALA A 31 4.22 3.24 7.97
C ALA A 31 4.08 4.26 6.82
N ALA A 32 4.11 5.54 7.18
CA ALA A 32 4.05 6.65 6.24
C ALA A 32 5.44 7.26 6.01
N THR A 33 5.76 7.65 4.77
CA THR A 33 6.99 8.40 4.49
C THR A 33 6.94 9.79 5.14
N GLN A 34 8.10 10.37 5.42
CA GLN A 34 8.19 11.73 5.96
C GLN A 34 7.97 12.80 4.88
N ARG A 35 8.22 12.47 3.61
CA ARG A 35 8.15 13.44 2.50
C ARG A 35 6.72 13.79 2.11
N ASP A 36 5.88 12.78 1.94
CA ASP A 36 4.56 12.94 1.36
C ASP A 36 3.46 12.19 2.11
N GLY A 37 3.78 11.49 3.20
CA GLY A 37 2.81 10.70 3.94
C GLY A 37 2.33 9.44 3.21
N SER A 38 2.92 9.09 2.06
CA SER A 38 2.57 7.85 1.36
C SER A 38 2.86 6.64 2.23
N THR A 39 2.02 5.62 2.12
CA THR A 39 2.30 4.28 2.65
C THR A 39 2.82 3.36 1.54
N ALA A 40 3.24 2.15 1.88
CA ALA A 40 3.56 1.12 0.90
C ALA A 40 2.37 0.80 -0.03
N LEU A 41 1.13 0.91 0.49
CA LEU A 41 -0.08 0.65 -0.28
C LEU A 41 -0.34 1.72 -1.35
N HIS A 42 -0.05 3.00 -1.06
CA HIS A 42 -0.06 4.07 -2.06
C HIS A 42 0.88 3.74 -3.23
N LYS A 43 2.15 3.41 -2.90
CA LYS A 43 3.17 3.05 -3.90
C LYS A 43 2.75 1.85 -4.76
N ALA A 44 2.18 0.81 -4.15
CA ALA A 44 1.69 -0.37 -4.88
C ALA A 44 0.48 -0.05 -5.78
N ALA A 45 -0.44 0.80 -5.31
CA ALA A 45 -1.61 1.22 -6.06
C ALA A 45 -1.23 2.08 -7.28
N PHE A 46 -0.33 3.05 -7.09
CA PHE A 46 0.22 3.88 -8.17
C PHE A 46 0.90 3.04 -9.26
N MET A 47 1.61 1.98 -8.86
CA MET A 47 2.29 1.06 -9.78
C MET A 47 1.34 0.01 -10.39
N ASN A 48 0.05 0.11 -10.07
CA ASN A 48 -1.02 -0.77 -10.51
C ASN A 48 -0.68 -2.27 -10.38
N ASN A 49 -0.18 -2.68 -9.20
CA ASN A 49 0.24 -4.06 -8.92
C ASN A 49 -0.70 -4.77 -7.95
N PRO A 50 -1.68 -5.56 -8.43
CA PRO A 50 -2.66 -6.25 -7.59
C PRO A 50 -2.04 -7.23 -6.60
N GLU A 51 -0.98 -7.93 -6.97
CA GLU A 51 -0.35 -8.94 -6.09
C GLU A 51 0.21 -8.29 -4.82
N VAL A 52 0.94 -7.18 -4.98
CA VAL A 52 1.49 -6.43 -3.84
C VAL A 52 0.37 -5.79 -3.02
N VAL A 53 -0.65 -5.23 -3.67
CA VAL A 53 -1.81 -4.66 -2.98
C VAL A 53 -2.49 -5.72 -2.10
N TRP A 54 -2.73 -6.92 -2.64
CA TRP A 54 -3.29 -8.03 -1.86
C TRP A 54 -2.43 -8.42 -0.67
N LEU A 55 -1.10 -8.52 -0.84
CA LEU A 55 -0.19 -8.84 0.26
C LEU A 55 -0.25 -7.81 1.39
N LEU A 56 -0.28 -6.52 1.04
CA LEU A 56 -0.36 -5.42 1.99
C LEU A 56 -1.70 -5.41 2.72
N LEU A 57 -2.82 -5.49 2.00
CA LEU A 57 -4.17 -5.54 2.60
C LEU A 57 -4.33 -6.72 3.55
N ARG A 58 -3.89 -7.91 3.14
CA ARG A 58 -3.95 -9.13 3.97
C ARG A 58 -3.05 -9.07 5.21
N SER A 59 -2.11 -8.13 5.24
CA SER A 59 -1.23 -7.88 6.38
C SER A 59 -1.69 -6.69 7.24
N GLY A 60 -2.89 -6.16 7.00
CA GLY A 60 -3.49 -5.07 7.79
C GLY A 60 -3.16 -3.67 7.30
N ALA A 61 -2.74 -3.50 6.03
CA ALA A 61 -2.65 -2.18 5.43
C ALA A 61 -4.04 -1.55 5.32
N ASP A 62 -4.19 -0.30 5.73
CA ASP A 62 -5.45 0.43 5.68
C ASP A 62 -5.56 1.26 4.39
N PRO A 63 -6.46 0.91 3.44
CA PRO A 63 -6.63 1.65 2.19
C PRO A 63 -7.19 3.06 2.38
N GLN A 64 -7.75 3.36 3.55
CA GLN A 64 -8.38 4.65 3.87
C GLN A 64 -7.39 5.71 4.37
N LEU A 65 -6.13 5.32 4.62
CA LEU A 65 -5.09 6.28 4.99
C LEU A 65 -4.87 7.26 3.85
N LYS A 66 -4.82 8.54 4.22
CA LYS A 66 -4.56 9.64 3.31
C LYS A 66 -3.11 10.07 3.41
N ASP A 67 -2.50 10.30 2.25
CA ASP A 67 -1.21 10.97 2.17
C ASP A 67 -1.34 12.46 2.56
N ALA A 68 -0.22 13.20 2.53
CA ALA A 68 -0.18 14.62 2.90
C ALA A 68 -1.03 15.52 1.98
N LYS A 69 -1.47 15.03 0.81
CA LYS A 69 -2.36 15.73 -0.13
C LYS A 69 -3.82 15.32 0.05
N GLY A 70 -4.13 14.45 1.01
CA GLY A 70 -5.49 13.95 1.24
C GLY A 70 -5.89 12.81 0.29
N VAL A 71 -4.96 12.24 -0.45
CA VAL A 71 -5.17 11.20 -1.47
C VAL A 71 -5.06 9.83 -0.82
N THR A 72 -5.96 8.91 -1.14
CA THR A 72 -5.93 7.51 -0.67
C THR A 72 -5.22 6.60 -1.67
N ALA A 73 -4.96 5.34 -1.29
CA ALA A 73 -4.45 4.35 -2.23
C ALA A 73 -5.44 4.09 -3.40
N VAL A 74 -6.76 4.18 -3.16
CA VAL A 74 -7.79 4.03 -4.20
C VAL A 74 -7.65 5.11 -5.26
N ASP A 75 -7.41 6.36 -4.83
CA ASP A 75 -7.26 7.50 -5.73
C ASP A 75 -5.99 7.41 -6.60
N GLN A 76 -4.96 6.67 -6.16
CA GLN A 76 -3.73 6.45 -6.93
C GLN A 76 -3.81 5.28 -7.91
N ALA A 77 -4.79 4.38 -7.76
CA ALA A 77 -4.93 3.23 -8.64
C ALA A 77 -5.42 3.67 -10.03
N ASP A 78 -4.71 3.25 -11.08
CA ASP A 78 -5.08 3.56 -12.47
C ASP A 78 -6.25 2.70 -12.96
N SER A 79 -6.24 1.40 -12.64
CA SER A 79 -7.26 0.46 -13.13
C SER A 79 -8.48 0.34 -12.21
N GLU A 80 -9.66 0.19 -12.83
CA GLU A 80 -10.92 -0.08 -12.11
C GLU A 80 -10.91 -1.40 -11.35
N GLU A 81 -10.14 -2.38 -11.83
CA GLU A 81 -9.93 -3.64 -11.11
C GLU A 81 -9.25 -3.40 -9.76
N LEU A 82 -8.16 -2.61 -9.76
CA LEU A 82 -7.42 -2.37 -8.53
C LEU A 82 -8.19 -1.49 -7.56
N LYS A 83 -8.95 -0.50 -8.07
CA LYS A 83 -9.89 0.29 -7.25
C LYS A 83 -10.92 -0.61 -6.56
N ARG A 84 -11.48 -1.60 -7.27
CA ARG A 84 -12.41 -2.57 -6.68
C ARG A 84 -11.77 -3.39 -5.58
N ILE A 85 -10.53 -3.85 -5.74
CA ILE A 85 -9.81 -4.61 -4.70
C ILE A 85 -9.64 -3.75 -3.44
N LEU A 86 -9.16 -2.52 -3.60
CA LEU A 86 -8.93 -1.60 -2.48
C LEU A 86 -10.25 -1.25 -1.77
N LEU A 87 -11.35 -1.05 -2.51
CA LEU A 87 -12.67 -0.74 -1.95
C LEU A 87 -13.36 -1.95 -1.31
N ALA A 88 -13.16 -3.16 -1.84
CA ALA A 88 -13.78 -4.37 -1.30
C ALA A 88 -13.34 -4.65 0.14
N THR A 89 -12.06 -4.39 0.44
CA THR A 89 -11.51 -4.58 1.80
C THR A 89 -11.98 -3.54 2.82
N SER A 90 -12.65 -2.48 2.39
CA SER A 90 -13.28 -1.50 3.27
C SER A 90 -14.66 -1.95 3.76
N SER A 91 -15.31 -2.89 3.07
CA SER A 91 -16.68 -3.33 3.36
C SER A 91 -16.76 -4.53 4.32
N GLU A 92 -15.65 -5.18 4.66
CA GLU A 92 -15.63 -6.36 5.54
C GLU A 92 -15.33 -6.00 7.02
N ARG A 93 -15.32 -4.71 7.38
CA ARG A 93 -15.02 -4.20 8.74
C ARG A 93 -16.25 -3.70 9.52
N ASP A 94 -17.46 -4.02 9.07
CA ASP A 94 -18.72 -3.76 9.80
C ASP A 94 -19.23 -5.01 10.53
#